data_AF-A0A1S3II09-F1
#
_entry.id   AF-A0A1S3II09-F1
#
_cell.length_a   1.000
_cell.length_b   1.000
_cell.length_c   1.000
_cell.angle_alpha   90.00
_cell.angle_beta   90.00
_cell.angle_gamma   90.00
#
_symmetry.space_group_name_H-M   'P 1'
#
loop_
_entity.id
_entity.type
_entity.pdbx_description
1 polymer ?
#
loop_
_entity_poly.entity_id
_entity_poly.type
_entity_poly.pdbx_seq_one_letter_code
_entity_poly.pdbx_strand_id
1 'polypeptide(L)'
;MLFSEDRKAFTEPPIPGYKGFIPRIGTTELGLGGRYHTTTKNGLESFAKETMHHFAVQQEPIKVERGDDLVKMPSYARRLYLHDGMIPKYTGYCPQRRFNFGNTYGDTTRSLNVCKHDMACYGDFANTMRQSAPV
;
A
#
# COMPACT_ATOMS: atom_id res chain seq x y z
N MET A 1 -52.14 -9.04 29.56
CA MET A 1 -50.96 -8.17 29.52
C MET A 1 -50.13 -8.57 28.31
N LEU A 2 -50.08 -7.70 27.30
CA LEU A 2 -49.21 -7.86 26.14
C LEU A 2 -47.77 -7.65 26.61
N PHE A 3 -46.91 -8.66 26.47
CA PHE A 3 -45.47 -8.49 26.58
C PHE A 3 -45.04 -7.59 25.42
N SER A 4 -44.83 -6.31 25.69
CA SER A 4 -43.99 -5.49 24.81
C SER A 4 -42.66 -6.21 24.73
N GLU A 5 -42.28 -6.66 23.54
CA GLU A 5 -41.01 -7.31 23.33
C GLU A 5 -39.91 -6.35 23.78
N ASP A 6 -39.22 -6.66 24.88
CA ASP A 6 -38.03 -5.96 25.35
C ASP A 6 -36.87 -6.21 24.36
N ARG A 7 -37.05 -5.78 23.11
CA ARG A 7 -36.04 -5.89 22.07
C ARG A 7 -34.99 -4.83 22.32
N LYS A 8 -33.88 -5.31 22.87
CA LYS A 8 -32.64 -4.58 23.04
C LYS A 8 -32.28 -3.83 21.76
N ALA A 9 -31.90 -2.56 21.87
CA ALA A 9 -31.59 -1.76 20.69
C ALA A 9 -30.32 -2.29 20.00
N PHE A 10 -30.23 -2.19 18.67
CA PHE A 10 -29.08 -2.69 17.90
C PHE A 10 -27.73 -2.06 18.29
N THR A 11 -27.75 -0.87 18.88
CA THR A 11 -26.55 -0.16 19.38
C THR A 11 -26.29 -0.40 20.87
N GLU A 12 -27.14 -1.16 21.54
CA GLU A 12 -27.01 -1.41 22.97
C GLU A 12 -25.91 -2.46 23.23
N PRO A 13 -24.96 -2.18 24.13
CA PRO A 13 -23.89 -3.12 24.44
C PRO A 13 -24.39 -4.49 24.91
N PRO A 14 -23.75 -5.59 24.51
CA PRO A 14 -23.97 -6.90 25.11
C PRO A 14 -23.55 -6.89 26.58
N ILE A 15 -23.88 -7.96 27.31
CA ILE A 15 -23.44 -8.11 28.71
C ILE A 15 -21.89 -8.12 28.81
N PRO A 16 -21.31 -7.58 29.90
CA PRO A 16 -19.89 -7.76 30.19
C PRO A 16 -19.52 -9.25 30.19
N GLY A 17 -18.40 -9.61 29.57
CA GLY A 17 -17.98 -11.01 29.39
C GLY A 17 -18.44 -11.66 28.09
N TYR A 18 -19.18 -10.94 27.23
CA TYR A 18 -19.45 -11.36 25.86
C TYR A 18 -18.15 -11.59 25.08
N LYS A 19 -18.01 -12.75 24.46
CA LYS A 19 -16.81 -13.18 23.71
C LYS A 19 -16.97 -13.12 22.19
N GLY A 20 -18.14 -12.72 21.70
CA GLY A 20 -18.38 -12.56 20.27
C GLY A 20 -17.72 -11.29 19.73
N PHE A 21 -17.69 -11.19 18.41
CA PHE A 21 -17.15 -10.01 17.74
C PHE A 21 -18.05 -8.78 17.96
N ILE A 22 -17.44 -7.63 18.22
CA ILE A 22 -18.11 -6.31 18.30
C ILE A 22 -17.42 -5.38 17.29
N PRO A 23 -18.13 -4.87 16.26
CA PRO A 23 -17.56 -3.96 15.28
C PRO A 23 -16.99 -2.68 15.93
N ARG A 24 -15.90 -2.17 15.36
CA ARG A 24 -15.24 -0.89 15.71
C ARG A 24 -14.72 -0.74 17.14
N ILE A 25 -14.89 -1.74 18.02
CA ILE A 25 -14.46 -1.67 19.42
C ILE A 25 -12.94 -1.66 19.62
N GLY A 26 -12.17 -2.30 18.73
CA GLY A 26 -10.71 -2.42 18.84
C GLY A 26 -9.91 -1.77 17.71
N THR A 27 -10.59 -1.29 16.68
CA THR A 27 -9.95 -0.78 15.44
C THR A 27 -9.87 0.75 15.42
N THR A 28 -10.65 1.44 16.26
CA THR A 28 -10.74 2.90 16.28
C THR A 28 -10.38 3.44 17.65
N GLU A 29 -9.91 4.69 17.71
CA GLU A 29 -9.55 5.38 18.96
C GLU A 29 -10.70 5.43 19.96
N LEU A 30 -11.95 5.32 19.48
CA LEU A 30 -13.17 5.29 20.29
C LEU A 30 -13.21 4.16 21.33
N GLY A 31 -12.38 3.12 21.16
CA GLY A 31 -12.33 1.98 22.05
C GLY A 31 -11.20 1.96 23.07
N LEU A 32 -10.25 2.91 23.00
CA LEU A 32 -9.06 2.86 23.84
C LEU A 32 -9.34 3.45 25.24
N GLY A 33 -8.96 2.73 26.29
CA GLY A 33 -8.98 3.21 27.68
C GLY A 33 -10.38 3.41 28.31
N GLY A 34 -11.46 3.06 27.62
CA GLY A 34 -12.83 3.21 28.09
C GLY A 34 -13.40 1.99 28.83
N ARG A 35 -14.52 2.18 29.54
CA ARG A 35 -15.30 1.06 30.12
C ARG A 35 -15.93 0.25 28.99
N TYR A 36 -16.04 -1.06 29.16
CA TYR A 36 -16.62 -1.96 28.15
C TYR A 36 -17.96 -1.45 27.59
N HIS A 37 -18.88 -1.02 28.45
CA HIS A 37 -20.20 -0.53 28.03
C HIS A 37 -20.12 0.73 27.15
N THR A 38 -19.29 1.71 27.52
CA THR A 38 -19.16 2.96 26.76
C THR A 38 -18.48 2.73 25.42
N THR A 39 -17.37 2.00 25.44
CA THR A 39 -16.58 1.64 24.26
C THR A 39 -17.41 0.82 23.26
N THR A 40 -18.17 -0.16 23.75
CA THR A 40 -19.05 -0.97 22.90
C THR A 40 -20.16 -0.14 22.29
N LYS A 41 -20.82 0.71 23.08
CA LYS A 41 -21.92 1.56 22.59
C LYS A 41 -21.42 2.47 21.46
N ASN A 42 -20.30 3.15 21.68
CA ASN A 42 -19.69 4.04 20.70
C ASN A 42 -19.29 3.30 19.42
N GLY A 43 -18.71 2.10 19.55
CA GLY A 43 -18.34 1.25 18.43
C GLY A 43 -19.56 0.83 17.59
N LEU A 44 -20.63 0.38 18.24
CA LEU A 44 -21.87 -0.01 17.57
C LEU A 44 -22.58 1.18 16.91
N GLU A 45 -22.63 2.34 17.56
CA GLU A 45 -23.20 3.56 16.97
C GLU A 45 -22.41 4.02 15.75
N SER A 46 -21.07 3.97 15.81
CA SER A 46 -20.21 4.32 14.68
C SER A 46 -20.39 3.36 13.52
N PHE A 47 -20.45 2.05 13.80
CA PHE A 47 -20.73 1.03 12.80
C PHE A 47 -22.11 1.24 12.15
N ALA A 48 -23.14 1.56 12.93
CA ALA A 48 -24.48 1.84 12.40
C ALA A 48 -24.47 3.05 11.46
N LYS A 49 -23.81 4.15 11.84
CA LYS A 49 -23.66 5.35 11.00
C LYS A 49 -22.92 5.04 9.70
N GLU A 50 -21.81 4.34 9.77
CA GLU A 50 -21.04 3.93 8.59
C GLU A 50 -21.84 3.01 7.68
N THR A 51 -22.59 2.06 8.23
CA THR A 51 -23.44 1.13 7.46
C THR A 51 -24.53 1.89 6.71
N MET A 52 -25.20 2.83 7.37
CA MET A 52 -26.20 3.69 6.73
C MET A 52 -25.58 4.58 5.64
N HIS A 53 -24.40 5.15 5.91
CA HIS A 53 -23.69 5.97 4.94
C HIS A 53 -23.28 5.15 3.71
N HIS A 54 -22.71 3.97 3.92
CA HIS A 54 -22.33 3.06 2.84
C HIS A 54 -23.54 2.64 2.00
N PHE A 55 -24.67 2.34 2.64
CA PHE A 55 -25.91 2.03 1.94
C PHE A 55 -26.44 3.22 1.11
N ALA A 56 -26.33 4.44 1.62
CA ALA A 56 -26.75 5.65 0.90
C ALA A 56 -25.84 5.94 -0.32
N VAL A 57 -24.53 5.78 -0.17
CA VAL A 57 -23.53 6.09 -1.21
C VAL A 57 -23.36 4.95 -2.22
N GLN A 58 -23.82 3.73 -1.92
CA GLN A 58 -23.73 2.56 -2.81
C GLN A 58 -24.30 2.79 -4.22
N GLN A 59 -25.27 3.70 -4.36
CA GLN A 59 -25.90 4.02 -5.65
C GLN A 59 -25.17 5.13 -6.41
N GLU A 60 -24.22 5.81 -5.79
CA GLU A 60 -23.48 6.90 -6.42
C GLU A 60 -22.33 6.35 -7.29
N PRO A 61 -22.16 6.86 -8.52
CA PRO A 61 -21.04 6.45 -9.36
C PRO A 61 -19.71 6.90 -8.72
N ILE A 62 -18.77 5.96 -8.60
CA ILE A 62 -17.44 6.22 -8.05
C ILE A 62 -16.71 7.23 -8.94
N LYS A 63 -16.54 8.45 -8.46
CA LYS A 63 -15.71 9.47 -9.11
C LYS A 63 -14.25 9.22 -8.74
N VAL A 64 -13.55 8.46 -9.58
CA VAL A 64 -12.10 8.30 -9.44
C VAL A 64 -11.43 9.50 -10.12
N GLU A 65 -11.09 10.52 -9.33
CA GLU A 65 -10.15 11.54 -9.78
C GLU A 65 -8.75 10.90 -9.73
N ARG A 66 -8.37 10.24 -10.83
CA ARG A 66 -6.96 9.95 -11.07
C ARG A 66 -6.31 11.31 -11.25
N GLY A 67 -5.64 11.80 -10.21
CA GLY A 67 -4.81 12.99 -10.35
C GLY A 67 -3.91 12.81 -11.56
N ASP A 68 -3.90 13.80 -12.45
CA ASP A 68 -2.88 13.95 -13.50
C ASP A 68 -1.50 14.30 -12.91
N ASP A 69 -1.33 14.07 -11.60
CA ASP A 69 -0.06 13.74 -10.99
C ASP A 69 0.41 12.38 -11.55
N LEU A 70 0.70 12.38 -12.85
CA LEU A 70 1.89 11.77 -13.38
C LEU A 70 3.05 12.32 -12.54
N VAL A 71 3.21 11.78 -11.33
CA VAL A 71 4.53 11.61 -10.74
C VAL A 71 5.29 11.04 -11.91
N LYS A 72 6.19 11.84 -12.49
CA LYS A 72 7.21 11.37 -13.43
C LYS A 72 7.99 10.38 -12.59
N MET A 73 7.44 9.18 -12.45
CA MET A 73 8.09 8.09 -11.79
C MET A 73 9.36 7.95 -12.60
N PRO A 74 10.51 8.21 -11.99
CA PRO A 74 11.78 8.20 -12.70
C PRO A 74 11.88 6.87 -13.45
N SER A 75 12.51 6.89 -14.61
CA SER A 75 12.48 5.81 -15.60
C SER A 75 12.79 4.41 -15.03
N TYR A 76 13.44 4.33 -13.86
CA TYR A 76 13.65 3.10 -13.09
C TYR A 76 12.37 2.41 -12.60
N ALA A 77 11.25 3.10 -12.44
CA ALA A 77 10.03 2.51 -11.88
C ALA A 77 9.28 1.58 -12.85
N ARG A 78 9.58 1.64 -14.16
CA ARG A 78 8.90 0.83 -15.18
C ARG A 78 9.72 -0.35 -15.69
N ARG A 79 11.00 -0.45 -15.31
CA ARG A 79 11.89 -1.49 -15.83
C ARG A 79 12.51 -2.31 -14.69
N LEU A 80 12.43 -3.63 -14.81
CA LEU A 80 13.00 -4.58 -13.85
C LEU A 80 14.54 -4.51 -13.76
N TYR A 81 15.20 -4.12 -14.84
CA TYR A 81 16.65 -4.01 -14.94
C TYR A 81 17.04 -2.56 -15.25
N LEU A 82 17.89 -1.98 -14.39
CA LEU A 82 18.36 -0.61 -14.56
C LEU A 82 19.51 -0.54 -15.58
N HIS A 83 19.57 0.54 -16.34
CA HIS A 83 20.74 0.86 -17.17
C HIS A 83 22.00 1.16 -16.35
N ASP A 84 21.81 1.47 -15.07
CA ASP A 84 22.89 1.76 -14.12
C ASP A 84 23.63 0.51 -13.62
N GLY A 85 23.18 -0.67 -14.04
CA GLY A 85 23.57 -1.95 -13.46
C GLY A 85 22.66 -2.36 -12.30
N MET A 86 22.78 -3.61 -11.88
CA MET A 86 21.99 -4.14 -10.76
C MET A 86 22.70 -3.89 -9.42
N ILE A 87 21.92 -3.68 -8.37
CA ILE A 87 22.45 -3.51 -7.03
C ILE A 87 23.12 -4.80 -6.53
N PRO A 88 24.29 -4.71 -5.87
CA PRO A 88 24.85 -5.85 -5.14
C PRO A 88 23.82 -6.42 -4.17
N LYS A 89 23.83 -7.74 -3.96
CA LYS A 89 22.83 -8.50 -3.18
C LYS A 89 21.43 -8.57 -3.79
N TYR A 90 21.22 -8.12 -5.03
CA TYR A 90 19.97 -8.46 -5.74
C TYR A 90 19.83 -9.98 -5.87
N THR A 91 18.76 -10.51 -5.29
CA THR A 91 18.48 -11.96 -5.18
C THR A 91 17.64 -12.49 -6.34
N GLY A 92 17.15 -11.62 -7.22
CA GLY A 92 16.37 -12.02 -8.38
C GLY A 92 17.20 -12.54 -9.56
N TYR A 93 16.51 -12.96 -10.61
CA TYR A 93 17.14 -13.48 -11.82
C TYR A 93 17.73 -12.36 -12.69
N CYS A 94 18.98 -12.53 -13.13
CA CYS A 94 19.64 -11.64 -14.09
C CYS A 94 20.06 -12.45 -15.33
N PRO A 95 19.46 -12.23 -16.51
CA PRO A 95 19.74 -12.99 -17.72
C PRO A 95 21.21 -12.95 -18.10
N GLN A 96 21.76 -14.06 -18.60
CA GLN A 96 23.15 -14.19 -19.09
C GLN A 96 24.27 -13.96 -18.06
N ARG A 97 23.99 -13.45 -16.84
CA ARG A 97 24.98 -13.25 -15.76
C ARG A 97 25.82 -14.51 -15.47
N ARG A 98 25.21 -15.69 -15.53
CA ARG A 98 25.86 -16.98 -15.21
C ARG A 98 27.00 -17.38 -16.14
N PHE A 99 27.21 -16.67 -17.24
CA PHE A 99 28.26 -16.96 -18.21
C PHE A 99 29.40 -15.93 -18.17
N ASN A 100 29.25 -14.86 -17.38
CA ASN A 100 30.23 -13.79 -17.23
C ASN A 100 30.82 -13.81 -15.82
N PHE A 101 32.14 -13.88 -15.72
CA PHE A 101 32.88 -13.99 -14.46
C PHE A 101 34.13 -13.09 -14.47
N GLY A 102 34.71 -12.86 -13.30
CA GLY A 102 35.97 -12.10 -13.16
C GLY A 102 35.80 -10.59 -12.98
N ASN A 103 34.57 -10.07 -13.06
CA ASN A 103 34.26 -8.65 -12.84
C ASN A 103 33.45 -8.45 -11.55
N THR A 104 33.34 -7.20 -11.10
CA THR A 104 32.42 -6.85 -10.00
C THR A 104 30.97 -7.11 -10.40
N TYR A 105 30.06 -7.25 -9.43
CA TYR A 105 28.65 -7.48 -9.70
C TYR A 105 28.03 -6.37 -10.57
N GLY A 106 28.38 -5.10 -10.29
CA GLY A 106 27.91 -3.95 -11.06
C GLY A 106 28.38 -4.00 -12.52
N ASP A 107 29.68 -4.21 -12.74
CA ASP A 107 30.24 -4.25 -14.10
C ASP A 107 29.73 -5.46 -14.90
N THR A 108 29.62 -6.60 -14.23
CA THR A 108 29.04 -7.81 -14.83
C THR A 108 27.61 -7.55 -15.28
N THR A 109 26.81 -6.82 -14.49
CA THR A 109 25.41 -6.59 -14.85
C THR A 109 25.22 -5.50 -15.89
N ARG A 110 26.00 -4.41 -15.86
CA ARG A 110 26.00 -3.33 -16.87
C ARG A 110 26.34 -3.81 -18.28
N SER A 111 27.23 -4.80 -18.39
CA SER A 111 27.62 -5.40 -19.68
C SER A 111 26.55 -6.35 -20.27
N LEU A 112 25.50 -6.69 -19.51
CA LEU A 112 24.42 -7.54 -20.00
C LEU A 112 23.42 -6.74 -20.84
N ASN A 113 22.80 -7.40 -21.82
CA ASN A 113 21.79 -6.79 -22.68
C ASN A 113 20.58 -6.19 -21.94
N VAL A 114 20.32 -6.63 -20.70
CA VAL A 114 19.22 -6.12 -19.88
C VAL A 114 19.51 -4.76 -19.24
N CYS A 115 20.79 -4.46 -19.00
CA CYS A 115 21.25 -3.21 -18.36
C CYS A 115 22.10 -2.35 -19.30
N LYS A 116 22.40 -2.79 -20.52
CA LYS A 116 23.23 -2.03 -21.47
C LYS A 116 22.61 -0.67 -21.80
N HIS A 117 23.45 0.32 -22.05
CA HIS A 117 23.07 1.64 -22.55
C HIS A 117 23.77 1.91 -23.89
N ASP A 118 23.35 2.94 -24.61
CA ASP A 118 23.86 3.24 -25.97
C ASP A 118 25.26 3.89 -25.99
N MET A 119 25.74 4.36 -24.83
CA MET A 119 27.04 5.03 -24.70
C MET A 119 28.22 4.04 -24.67
N ALA A 120 29.39 4.51 -25.14
CA ALA A 120 30.62 3.72 -25.21
C ALA A 120 31.14 3.23 -23.84
N CYS A 121 30.96 4.02 -22.78
CA CYS A 121 31.28 3.62 -21.41
C CYS A 121 30.24 4.11 -20.39
N TYR A 122 30.23 3.47 -19.23
CA TYR A 122 29.33 3.81 -18.14
C TYR A 122 29.55 5.22 -17.56
N GLY A 123 30.80 5.71 -17.57
CA GLY A 123 31.12 7.07 -17.12
C GLY A 123 30.40 8.14 -17.94
N ASP A 124 30.40 8.00 -19.26
CA ASP A 124 29.71 8.92 -20.18
C ASP A 124 28.20 8.87 -19.97
N PHE A 125 27.65 7.66 -19.83
CA PHE A 125 26.25 7.46 -19.51
C PHE A 125 25.84 8.16 -18.20
N ALA A 126 26.60 7.97 -17.12
CA ALA A 126 26.33 8.62 -15.84
C ALA A 126 26.39 10.16 -15.95
N ASN A 127 27.29 10.69 -16.77
CA ASN A 127 27.39 12.14 -17.02
C ASN A 127 26.17 12.69 -17.76
N THR A 128 25.65 11.97 -18.77
CA THR A 128 24.41 12.38 -19.46
C THR A 128 23.20 12.41 -18.52
N MET A 129 23.07 11.42 -17.62
CA MET A 129 22.00 11.39 -16.63
C MET A 129 22.08 12.57 -15.65
N ARG A 130 23.28 12.90 -15.18
CA ARG A 130 23.50 14.07 -14.30
C ARG A 130 23.12 15.39 -14.95
N GLN A 131 23.41 15.55 -16.25
CA GLN A 131 23.06 16.76 -17.00
C GLN A 131 21.55 16.90 -17.27
N SER A 132 20.83 15.77 -17.34
CA SER A 132 19.38 15.74 -17.57
C SER A 132 18.53 15.92 -16.30
N ALA A 133 19.14 15.90 -15.12
CA ALA A 133 18.42 16.10 -13.86
C ALA A 133 18.09 17.60 -13.68
N PRO A 134 16.81 17.97 -13.41
CA PRO A 134 16.48 19.35 -13.11
C PRO A 134 17.16 19.78 -11.80
N VAL A 135 17.72 21.00 -11.81
CA VAL A 135 18.28 21.69 -10.63
C VAL A 135 17.19 21.96 -9.60
#